data_AF-A0A2A3D5K3-F1
#
_entry.id   AF-A0A2A3D5K3-F1
#
_cell.length_a   1.000
_cell.length_b   1.000
_cell.length_c   1.000
_cell.angle_alpha   90.00
_cell.angle_beta   90.00
_cell.angle_gamma   90.00
#
_symmetry.space_group_name_H-M   'P 1'
#
loop_
_entity.id
_entity.type
_entity.pdbx_description
1 polymer ?
#
loop_
_entity_poly.entity_id
_entity_poly.type
_entity_poly.pdbx_seq_one_letter_code
_entity_poly.pdbx_strand_id
1 'polypeptide(L)'
;MSSAFQTNKIGLHDLLKACDRGTLQLPDFQRSWVWDEDRIKSLVASISRAFPVGALMTLETSGVVSFKPRPVEGAPEAAHGITPDELLLDGQQRMTSLYQVTLRNKVLETVTPKKKRVKRWFYLDIRKALDPEADREDAIVGVPEDRILRDNFGKDVVLDLSSREKEFEALMYPLSMVFDWITWQMQFVGYANSRGTFNDTWPLISNFHAQVIENFVQYHVPVIALDKSTSKEAVCLVFEKVNTGGKPLDAFELVTAMYAASGHELRKDWYGDGKANAGRHGKFASFLKLADAEKGILADVGNTDFLQVISLLHTREKRRQAEADGKQGKELPQVTGNRHALLNLPLDAYNKYEKQAEQGFLAAAKFLHMQHIYRIYDLPYQSQIIPLAAILADLGDAREHEAVRAKLVQWYWNGVFGELYGSAVDTRIARDFMEVPAWIRGGPPPSTVSETIFRADRLKTMRMRLSAAYKGVNALLMKEGAEDFRSGQGFDHTVFFGENVDIHHIFPQAWCKARNISKDVFDSIINKTPLSYRTNRIIGGDAPSTYLAQLERGNPTTPAIPPGNLDQYLRSHLIDPVLLRGDAFNAFMADRQTRLLALIEKAMGKEAYRGDVPEEGLEDERDDDGVEAEMTMAAE
;
A
#
# COMPACT_ATOMS: atom_id res chain seq x y z
N MET A 1 2.83 -35.99 13.22
CA MET A 1 2.81 -34.62 12.68
C MET A 1 2.81 -34.74 11.17
N SER A 2 1.66 -34.69 10.50
CA SER A 2 1.66 -34.54 9.03
C SER A 2 2.10 -33.11 8.72
N SER A 3 3.02 -32.95 7.78
CA SER A 3 3.44 -31.64 7.29
C SER A 3 2.22 -30.88 6.74
N ALA A 4 2.10 -29.59 7.04
CA ALA A 4 1.02 -28.72 6.52
C ALA A 4 1.13 -28.46 5.00
N PHE A 5 2.23 -28.88 4.38
CA PHE A 5 2.46 -28.80 2.94
C PHE A 5 3.26 -30.02 2.47
N GLN A 6 3.07 -30.40 1.21
CA GLN A 6 3.80 -31.48 0.56
C GLN A 6 4.50 -30.94 -0.69
N THR A 7 5.75 -31.34 -0.91
CA THR A 7 6.47 -31.00 -2.15
C THR A 7 6.52 -32.22 -3.04
N ASN A 8 5.74 -32.20 -4.11
CA ASN A 8 5.60 -33.29 -5.06
C ASN A 8 6.28 -32.93 -6.38
N LYS A 9 6.86 -33.91 -7.06
CA LYS A 9 7.31 -33.77 -8.45
C LYS A 9 6.16 -34.21 -9.35
N ILE A 10 5.55 -33.29 -10.09
CA ILE A 10 4.42 -33.59 -10.98
C ILE A 10 4.88 -33.37 -12.43
N GLY A 11 4.53 -34.28 -13.33
CA GLY A 11 4.83 -34.15 -14.75
C GLY A 11 4.17 -32.91 -15.34
N LEU A 12 4.92 -32.15 -16.15
CA LEU A 12 4.41 -30.94 -16.81
C LEU A 12 3.14 -31.24 -17.61
N HIS A 13 3.14 -32.34 -18.37
CA HIS A 13 1.99 -32.73 -19.19
C HIS A 13 0.74 -32.99 -18.35
N ASP A 14 0.88 -33.59 -17.15
CA ASP A 14 -0.25 -33.87 -16.26
C ASP A 14 -0.85 -32.58 -15.70
N LEU A 15 -0.02 -31.61 -15.32
CA LEU A 15 -0.46 -30.29 -14.88
C LEU A 15 -1.22 -29.55 -15.99
N LEU A 16 -0.72 -29.60 -17.22
CA LEU A 16 -1.36 -28.96 -18.36
C LEU A 16 -2.71 -29.62 -18.71
N LYS A 17 -2.81 -30.95 -18.59
CA LYS A 17 -4.10 -31.67 -18.70
C LYS A 17 -5.05 -31.34 -17.55
N ALA A 18 -4.55 -31.12 -16.34
CA ALA A 18 -5.37 -30.69 -15.21
C ALA A 18 -5.97 -29.29 -15.45
N CYS A 19 -5.18 -28.37 -16.02
CA CYS A 19 -5.68 -27.07 -16.49
C CYS A 19 -6.76 -27.22 -17.57
N ASP A 20 -6.53 -28.09 -18.55
CA ASP A 20 -7.47 -28.34 -19.66
C ASP A 20 -8.81 -28.91 -19.18
N ARG A 21 -8.77 -29.87 -18.26
CA ARG A 21 -9.96 -30.52 -17.67
C ARG A 21 -10.66 -29.64 -16.64
N GLY A 22 -10.04 -28.56 -16.17
CA GLY A 22 -10.55 -27.73 -15.08
C GLY A 22 -10.42 -28.33 -13.69
N THR A 23 -9.59 -29.37 -13.49
CA THR A 23 -9.31 -29.91 -12.15
C THR A 23 -8.24 -29.10 -11.41
N LEU A 24 -7.39 -28.37 -12.15
CA LEU A 24 -6.51 -27.33 -11.62
C LEU A 24 -7.00 -25.97 -12.15
N GLN A 25 -7.47 -25.10 -11.25
CA GLN A 25 -7.99 -23.78 -11.61
C GLN A 25 -7.28 -22.65 -10.86
N LEU A 26 -7.58 -21.41 -11.23
CA LEU A 26 -7.07 -20.21 -10.58
C LEU A 26 -8.11 -19.69 -9.58
N PRO A 27 -7.71 -19.10 -8.45
CA PRO A 27 -8.61 -18.25 -7.68
C PRO A 27 -9.01 -17.00 -8.48
N ASP A 28 -10.27 -16.56 -8.40
CA ASP A 28 -10.81 -15.45 -9.21
C ASP A 28 -10.12 -14.09 -8.96
N PHE A 29 -9.56 -13.89 -7.77
CA PHE A 29 -8.85 -12.68 -7.37
C PHE A 29 -7.44 -12.56 -7.98
N GLN A 30 -6.92 -13.63 -8.58
CA GLN A 30 -5.68 -13.53 -9.35
C GLN A 30 -5.91 -12.70 -10.63
N ARG A 31 -4.96 -11.79 -10.89
CA ARG A 31 -4.95 -10.95 -12.09
C ARG A 31 -5.07 -11.76 -13.38
N SER A 32 -5.55 -11.16 -14.46
CA SER A 32 -5.53 -11.79 -15.79
C SER A 32 -4.10 -12.14 -16.23
N TRP A 33 -3.98 -13.02 -17.23
CA TRP A 33 -2.68 -13.33 -17.81
C TRP A 33 -2.16 -12.15 -18.64
N VAL A 34 -0.88 -11.80 -18.46
CA VAL A 34 -0.28 -10.54 -18.97
C VAL A 34 1.14 -10.71 -19.53
N TRP A 35 1.56 -11.94 -19.83
CA TRP A 35 2.89 -12.18 -20.37
C TRP A 35 2.99 -11.81 -21.85
N ASP A 36 4.11 -11.14 -22.19
CA ASP A 36 4.49 -10.82 -23.56
C ASP A 36 5.16 -12.00 -24.27
N GLU A 37 5.34 -11.89 -25.59
CA GLU A 37 5.92 -12.94 -26.42
C GLU A 37 7.34 -13.35 -25.99
N ASP A 38 8.15 -12.45 -25.45
CA ASP A 38 9.54 -12.76 -25.06
C ASP A 38 9.61 -13.57 -23.77
N ARG A 39 8.78 -13.26 -22.76
CA ARG A 39 8.66 -14.08 -21.56
C ARG A 39 8.19 -15.50 -21.86
N ILE A 40 7.28 -15.64 -22.84
CA ILE A 40 6.81 -16.95 -23.30
C ILE A 40 7.96 -17.73 -23.95
N LYS A 41 8.72 -17.10 -24.86
CA LYS A 41 9.90 -17.72 -25.48
C LYS A 41 10.93 -18.14 -24.44
N SER A 42 11.28 -17.26 -23.51
CA SER A 42 12.25 -17.56 -22.46
C SER A 42 11.83 -18.74 -21.57
N LEU A 43 10.55 -18.81 -21.21
CA LEU A 43 10.00 -19.96 -20.48
C LEU A 43 10.09 -21.26 -21.29
N VAL A 44 9.68 -21.24 -22.55
CA VAL A 44 9.77 -22.41 -23.45
C VAL A 44 11.22 -22.83 -23.66
N ALA A 45 12.15 -21.88 -23.82
CA ALA A 45 13.58 -22.15 -23.98
C ALA A 45 14.13 -22.88 -22.75
N SER A 46 13.77 -22.41 -21.56
CA SER A 46 14.17 -23.03 -20.30
C SER A 46 13.69 -24.48 -20.20
N ILE A 47 12.41 -24.74 -20.48
CA ILE A 47 11.87 -26.13 -20.49
C ILE A 47 12.58 -26.99 -21.53
N SER A 48 12.81 -26.45 -22.74
CA SER A 48 13.46 -27.18 -23.83
C SER A 48 14.93 -27.56 -23.54
N ARG A 49 15.57 -26.91 -22.56
CA ARG A 49 16.91 -27.20 -22.03
C ARG A 49 16.87 -27.99 -20.71
N ALA A 50 15.68 -28.40 -20.25
CA ALA A 50 15.45 -29.00 -18.93
C ALA A 50 15.91 -28.11 -17.75
N PHE A 51 15.99 -26.79 -17.94
CA PHE A 51 16.37 -25.85 -16.88
C PHE A 51 15.19 -25.59 -15.93
N PRO A 52 15.44 -25.38 -14.63
CA PRO A 52 14.39 -25.18 -13.64
C PRO A 52 13.64 -23.86 -13.87
N VAL A 53 12.31 -23.92 -13.99
CA VAL A 53 11.45 -22.74 -14.17
C VAL A 53 10.78 -22.27 -12.88
N GLY A 54 11.25 -22.75 -11.73
CA GLY A 54 10.70 -22.49 -10.39
C GLY A 54 9.60 -23.49 -9.97
N ALA A 55 9.26 -23.50 -8.69
CA ALA A 55 8.17 -24.32 -8.15
C ALA A 55 6.79 -23.71 -8.47
N LEU A 56 5.74 -24.51 -8.43
CA LEU A 56 4.35 -24.08 -8.38
C LEU A 56 3.81 -24.29 -6.97
N MET A 57 2.69 -23.65 -6.68
CA MET A 57 2.03 -23.78 -5.40
C MET A 57 0.54 -23.94 -5.59
N THR A 58 -0.03 -24.95 -4.93
CA THR A 58 -1.46 -25.29 -5.05
C THR A 58 -2.14 -25.38 -3.70
N LEU A 59 -3.46 -25.24 -3.68
CA LEU A 59 -4.32 -25.42 -2.51
C LEU A 59 -5.42 -26.41 -2.82
N GLU A 60 -5.56 -27.45 -2.00
CA GLU A 60 -6.68 -28.38 -2.11
C GLU A 60 -8.01 -27.68 -1.80
N THR A 61 -8.99 -27.85 -2.69
CA THR A 61 -10.30 -27.15 -2.62
C THR A 61 -11.26 -27.76 -1.62
N SER A 62 -11.01 -28.99 -1.15
CA SER A 62 -11.86 -29.73 -0.21
C SER A 62 -11.74 -29.26 1.26
N GLY A 63 -11.17 -28.07 1.48
CA GLY A 63 -10.79 -27.54 2.79
C GLY A 63 -11.70 -26.47 3.38
N VAL A 64 -11.25 -25.92 4.50
CA VAL A 64 -11.95 -24.86 5.25
C VAL A 64 -11.91 -23.52 4.50
N VAL A 65 -10.96 -23.37 3.57
CA VAL A 65 -10.77 -22.18 2.74
C VAL A 65 -11.46 -22.38 1.39
N SER A 66 -12.39 -21.49 1.06
CA SER A 66 -13.06 -21.48 -0.24
C SER A 66 -12.78 -20.16 -0.95
N PHE A 67 -12.26 -20.26 -2.17
CA PHE A 67 -12.14 -19.14 -3.10
C PHE A 67 -12.96 -19.46 -4.34
N LYS A 68 -13.52 -18.43 -4.97
CA LYS A 68 -14.25 -18.62 -6.23
C LYS A 68 -13.25 -19.08 -7.31
N PRO A 69 -13.46 -20.24 -7.94
CA PRO A 69 -12.54 -20.75 -8.95
C PRO A 69 -12.80 -20.10 -10.32
N ARG A 70 -11.74 -20.00 -11.11
CA ARG A 70 -11.76 -19.56 -12.50
C ARG A 70 -10.79 -20.41 -13.33
N PRO A 71 -11.19 -20.98 -14.47
CA PRO A 71 -10.27 -21.71 -15.33
C PRO A 71 -9.10 -20.85 -15.83
N VAL A 72 -7.99 -21.51 -16.17
CA VAL A 72 -6.88 -20.83 -16.84
C VAL A 72 -7.34 -20.22 -18.17
N GLU A 73 -6.70 -19.13 -18.57
CA GLU A 73 -7.09 -18.45 -19.80
C GLU A 73 -6.92 -19.38 -21.02
N GLY A 74 -7.97 -19.47 -21.84
CA GLY A 74 -7.99 -20.32 -23.02
C GLY A 74 -8.47 -21.75 -22.79
N ALA A 75 -8.76 -22.16 -21.55
CA ALA A 75 -9.35 -23.47 -21.24
C ALA A 75 -10.73 -23.65 -21.91
N PRO A 76 -11.17 -24.91 -22.16
CA PRO A 76 -12.47 -25.19 -22.76
C PRO A 76 -13.63 -24.67 -21.91
N GLU A 77 -14.76 -24.34 -22.55
CA GLU A 77 -15.96 -23.86 -21.83
C GLU A 77 -16.44 -24.86 -20.77
N ALA A 78 -16.34 -26.16 -21.08
CA ALA A 78 -16.66 -27.25 -20.16
C ALA A 78 -15.90 -27.16 -18.81
N ALA A 79 -14.69 -26.58 -18.78
CA ALA A 79 -13.91 -26.43 -17.55
C ALA A 79 -14.57 -25.50 -16.52
N HIS A 80 -15.43 -24.57 -16.94
CA HIS A 80 -16.12 -23.63 -16.03
C HIS A 80 -17.13 -24.33 -15.12
N GLY A 81 -17.66 -25.49 -15.53
CA GLY A 81 -18.60 -26.28 -14.74
C GLY A 81 -17.93 -27.31 -13.82
N ILE A 82 -16.61 -27.45 -13.88
CA ILE A 82 -15.86 -28.43 -13.09
C ILE A 82 -15.49 -27.82 -11.74
N THR A 83 -15.75 -28.58 -10.67
CA THR A 83 -15.23 -28.24 -9.34
C THR A 83 -13.75 -28.65 -9.32
N PRO A 84 -12.80 -27.72 -9.14
CA PRO A 84 -11.38 -28.06 -9.15
C PRO A 84 -11.02 -28.92 -7.93
N ASP A 85 -10.02 -29.78 -8.08
CA ASP A 85 -9.38 -30.48 -6.95
C ASP A 85 -8.38 -29.55 -6.24
N GLU A 86 -7.72 -28.69 -7.03
CA GLU A 86 -6.69 -27.77 -6.56
C GLU A 86 -6.82 -26.37 -7.19
N LEU A 87 -6.45 -25.34 -6.42
CA LEU A 87 -6.29 -23.97 -6.90
C LEU A 87 -4.80 -23.62 -7.01
N LEU A 88 -4.38 -23.12 -8.17
CA LEU A 88 -3.02 -22.66 -8.43
C LEU A 88 -2.78 -21.28 -7.79
N LEU A 89 -2.04 -21.26 -6.69
CA LEU A 89 -1.76 -20.05 -5.92
C LEU A 89 -0.55 -19.26 -6.47
N ASP A 90 0.42 -19.96 -7.03
CA ASP A 90 1.58 -19.36 -7.71
C ASP A 90 1.91 -20.08 -9.01
N GLY A 91 2.50 -19.34 -9.95
CA GLY A 91 2.90 -19.86 -11.26
C GLY A 91 1.81 -19.78 -12.32
N GLN A 92 0.72 -19.06 -12.03
CA GLN A 92 -0.37 -18.78 -12.96
C GLN A 92 0.14 -18.40 -14.35
N GLN A 93 1.06 -17.43 -14.42
CA GLN A 93 1.51 -16.89 -15.71
C GLN A 93 2.32 -17.93 -16.51
N ARG A 94 3.14 -18.73 -15.82
CA ARG A 94 3.93 -19.82 -16.41
C ARG A 94 3.02 -20.92 -16.94
N MET A 95 2.10 -21.41 -16.10
CA MET A 95 1.18 -22.48 -16.46
C MET A 95 0.21 -22.09 -17.57
N THR A 96 -0.34 -20.87 -17.53
CA THR A 96 -1.22 -20.37 -18.59
C THR A 96 -0.45 -20.27 -19.91
N SER A 97 0.78 -19.76 -19.90
CA SER A 97 1.59 -19.62 -21.11
C SER A 97 1.94 -20.97 -21.74
N LEU A 98 2.39 -21.94 -20.93
CA LEU A 98 2.69 -23.30 -21.41
C LEU A 98 1.43 -23.97 -21.96
N TYR A 99 0.30 -23.92 -21.24
CA TYR A 99 -0.97 -24.48 -21.70
C TYR A 99 -1.40 -23.93 -23.07
N GLN A 100 -1.33 -22.60 -23.22
CA GLN A 100 -1.68 -21.89 -24.44
C GLN A 100 -0.81 -22.32 -25.64
N VAL A 101 0.51 -22.45 -25.46
CA VAL A 101 1.43 -22.73 -26.59
C VAL A 101 1.61 -24.21 -26.90
N THR A 102 1.43 -25.11 -25.92
CA THR A 102 1.75 -26.54 -26.09
C THR A 102 0.53 -27.46 -26.23
N LEU A 103 -0.62 -27.14 -25.63
CA LEU A 103 -1.75 -28.07 -25.55
C LEU A 103 -3.04 -27.53 -26.19
N ARG A 104 -3.30 -26.22 -26.04
CA ARG A 104 -4.56 -25.59 -26.51
C ARG A 104 -4.79 -25.72 -28.02
N ASN A 105 -3.72 -25.82 -28.81
CA ASN A 105 -3.73 -25.90 -30.28
C ASN A 105 -4.62 -24.83 -30.97
N LYS A 106 -4.56 -23.61 -30.45
CA LYS A 106 -5.23 -22.41 -31.01
C LYS A 106 -4.22 -21.28 -31.09
N VAL A 107 -4.46 -20.32 -31.98
CA VAL A 107 -3.65 -19.11 -32.05
C VAL A 107 -3.70 -18.38 -30.70
N LEU A 108 -2.53 -17.96 -30.21
CA LEU A 108 -2.40 -17.25 -28.95
C LEU A 108 -2.52 -15.74 -29.19
N GLU A 109 -3.47 -15.11 -28.51
CA GLU A 109 -3.49 -13.64 -28.40
C GLU A 109 -2.53 -13.23 -27.28
N THR A 110 -1.52 -12.42 -27.58
CA THR A 110 -0.53 -11.92 -26.61
C THR A 110 -0.14 -10.48 -26.95
N VAL A 111 0.84 -9.93 -26.24
CA VAL A 111 1.41 -8.62 -26.54
C VAL A 111 2.89 -8.75 -26.88
N THR A 112 3.37 -7.88 -27.76
CA THR A 112 4.83 -7.71 -27.95
C THR A 112 5.43 -6.99 -26.74
N PRO A 113 6.77 -6.95 -26.58
CA PRO A 113 7.42 -6.16 -25.52
C PRO A 113 7.04 -4.67 -25.57
N LYS A 114 6.65 -4.17 -26.76
CA LYS A 114 6.13 -2.81 -26.98
C LYS A 114 4.62 -2.68 -26.73
N LYS A 115 4.01 -3.64 -26.02
CA LYS A 115 2.58 -3.69 -25.64
C LYS A 115 1.59 -3.70 -26.82
N LYS A 116 2.03 -4.09 -28.02
CA LYS A 116 1.14 -4.23 -29.17
C LYS A 116 0.44 -5.59 -29.11
N ARG A 117 -0.89 -5.61 -29.16
CA ARG A 117 -1.66 -6.87 -29.24
C ARG A 117 -1.36 -7.58 -30.57
N VAL A 118 -1.04 -8.86 -30.48
CA VAL A 118 -0.67 -9.73 -31.61
C VAL A 118 -1.27 -11.11 -31.44
N LYS A 119 -1.46 -11.80 -32.56
CA LYS A 119 -1.85 -13.21 -32.61
C LYS A 119 -0.69 -14.03 -33.10
N ARG A 120 -0.29 -15.05 -32.33
CA ARG A 120 0.92 -15.82 -32.57
C ARG A 120 0.67 -17.33 -32.53
N TRP A 121 1.28 -18.03 -33.47
CA TRP A 121 1.70 -19.42 -33.30
C TRP A 121 3.17 -19.44 -32.89
N PHE A 122 3.58 -20.41 -32.08
CA PHE A 122 4.97 -20.57 -31.68
C PHE A 122 5.56 -21.86 -32.23
N TYR A 123 6.75 -21.75 -32.81
CA TYR A 123 7.49 -22.84 -33.43
C TYR A 123 8.91 -22.93 -32.86
N LEU A 124 9.49 -24.12 -32.90
CA LEU A 124 10.90 -24.38 -32.69
C LEU A 124 11.60 -24.55 -34.05
N ASP A 125 12.61 -23.75 -34.31
CA ASP A 125 13.56 -23.99 -35.40
C ASP A 125 14.46 -25.15 -35.00
N ILE A 126 14.33 -26.28 -35.70
CA ILE A 126 15.01 -27.53 -35.34
C ILE A 126 16.53 -27.38 -35.45
N ARG A 127 17.03 -26.65 -36.45
CA ARG A 127 18.47 -26.47 -36.65
C ARG A 127 19.05 -25.59 -35.56
N LYS A 128 18.44 -24.43 -35.30
CA LYS A 128 18.90 -23.52 -34.25
C LYS A 128 18.77 -24.13 -32.85
N ALA A 129 17.74 -24.93 -32.59
CA ALA A 129 17.58 -25.57 -31.30
C ALA A 129 18.71 -26.58 -31.00
N LEU A 130 19.32 -27.16 -32.02
CA LEU A 130 20.43 -28.11 -31.91
C LEU A 130 21.81 -27.46 -32.02
N ASP A 131 21.88 -26.18 -32.36
CA ASP A 131 23.15 -25.45 -32.45
C ASP A 131 23.63 -25.05 -31.04
N PRO A 132 24.80 -25.55 -30.58
CA PRO A 132 25.32 -25.22 -29.26
C PRO A 132 25.76 -23.75 -29.13
N GLU A 133 26.04 -23.07 -30.24
CA GLU A 133 26.48 -21.66 -30.25
C GLU A 133 25.31 -20.68 -30.33
N ALA A 134 24.10 -21.16 -30.63
CA ALA A 134 22.90 -20.33 -30.70
C ALA A 134 22.22 -20.20 -29.33
N ASP A 135 21.61 -19.04 -29.06
CA ASP A 135 20.68 -18.97 -27.95
C ASP A 135 19.39 -19.73 -28.28
N ARG A 136 18.91 -20.57 -27.36
CA ARG A 136 17.70 -21.37 -27.53
C ARG A 136 16.46 -20.49 -27.59
N GLU A 137 16.50 -19.30 -26.99
CA GLU A 137 15.43 -18.32 -27.15
C GLU A 137 15.25 -17.91 -28.61
N ASP A 138 16.34 -17.77 -29.37
CA ASP A 138 16.31 -17.43 -30.81
C ASP A 138 15.80 -18.58 -31.69
N ALA A 139 15.81 -19.81 -31.17
CA ALA A 139 15.19 -20.97 -31.83
C ALA A 139 13.65 -20.96 -31.69
N ILE A 140 13.07 -20.11 -30.84
CA ILE A 140 11.62 -20.06 -30.61
C ILE A 140 11.02 -18.88 -31.36
N VAL A 141 10.31 -19.20 -32.44
CA VAL A 141 9.81 -18.22 -33.40
C VAL A 141 8.31 -18.05 -33.25
N GLY A 142 7.88 -16.81 -32.97
CA GLY A 142 6.47 -16.42 -32.99
C GLY A 142 6.04 -15.99 -34.40
N VAL A 143 5.20 -16.76 -35.07
CA VAL A 143 4.68 -16.45 -36.42
C VAL A 143 3.23 -15.93 -36.35
N PRO A 144 2.77 -15.09 -37.28
CA PRO A 144 1.41 -14.55 -37.28
C PRO A 144 0.32 -15.64 -37.43
N GLU A 145 -0.96 -15.26 -37.29
CA GLU A 145 -2.12 -16.16 -37.38
C GLU A 145 -2.17 -16.97 -38.69
N ASP A 146 -1.76 -16.36 -39.82
CA ASP A 146 -1.66 -17.00 -41.14
C ASP A 146 -0.41 -17.87 -41.32
N ARG A 147 0.47 -17.93 -40.30
CA ARG A 147 1.73 -18.68 -40.26
C ARG A 147 2.78 -18.23 -41.29
N ILE A 148 2.66 -17.02 -41.82
CA ILE A 148 3.61 -16.47 -42.80
C ILE A 148 4.31 -15.24 -42.21
N LEU A 149 5.61 -15.37 -41.94
CA LEU A 149 6.46 -14.27 -41.51
C LEU A 149 6.89 -13.44 -42.72
N ARG A 150 6.71 -12.12 -42.63
CA ARG A 150 7.03 -11.17 -43.69
C ARG A 150 7.88 -10.03 -43.16
N ASP A 151 8.76 -9.48 -44.00
CA ASP A 151 9.57 -8.29 -43.74
C ASP A 151 9.19 -7.15 -44.71
N ASN A 152 9.91 -6.02 -44.63
CA ASN A 152 9.73 -4.87 -45.52
C ASN A 152 8.28 -4.36 -45.57
N PHE A 153 7.71 -4.15 -44.38
CA PHE A 153 6.31 -3.76 -44.19
C PHE A 153 5.29 -4.75 -44.77
N GLY A 154 5.61 -6.05 -44.77
CA GLY A 154 4.71 -7.12 -45.18
C GLY A 154 4.78 -7.47 -46.68
N LYS A 155 5.81 -7.00 -47.39
CA LYS A 155 5.98 -7.25 -48.83
C LYS A 155 6.73 -8.54 -49.12
N ASP A 156 7.76 -8.83 -48.33
CA ASP A 156 8.68 -9.92 -48.62
C ASP A 156 8.42 -11.08 -47.66
N VAL A 157 8.11 -12.27 -48.19
CA VAL A 157 7.91 -13.48 -47.38
C VAL A 157 9.27 -14.01 -46.93
N VAL A 158 9.49 -14.02 -45.61
CA VAL A 158 10.73 -14.50 -44.98
C VAL A 158 10.62 -15.98 -44.63
N LEU A 159 9.45 -16.40 -44.13
CA LEU A 159 9.20 -17.77 -43.72
C LEU A 159 7.71 -18.08 -43.91
N ASP A 160 7.40 -19.15 -44.62
CA ASP A 160 6.03 -19.58 -44.88
C ASP A 160 5.80 -20.94 -44.24
N LEU A 161 4.96 -20.99 -43.21
CA LEU A 161 4.57 -22.20 -42.48
C LEU A 161 3.06 -22.48 -42.63
N SER A 162 2.47 -22.03 -43.73
CA SER A 162 1.02 -22.10 -43.94
C SER A 162 0.47 -23.52 -44.14
N SER A 163 1.34 -24.52 -44.36
CA SER A 163 0.97 -25.93 -44.46
C SER A 163 2.01 -26.82 -43.77
N ARG A 164 1.63 -28.07 -43.49
CA ARG A 164 2.50 -29.04 -42.82
C ARG A 164 3.75 -29.35 -43.64
N GLU A 165 3.61 -29.44 -44.96
CA GLU A 165 4.73 -29.66 -45.88
C GLU A 165 5.73 -28.50 -45.80
N LYS A 166 5.26 -27.25 -45.75
CA LYS A 166 6.15 -26.09 -45.61
C LYS A 166 6.83 -26.01 -44.25
N GLU A 167 6.15 -26.44 -43.18
CA GLU A 167 6.77 -26.61 -41.87
C GLU A 167 7.94 -27.61 -41.92
N PHE A 168 7.75 -28.73 -42.62
CA PHE A 168 8.82 -29.73 -42.82
C PHE A 168 9.95 -29.23 -43.70
N GLU A 169 9.64 -28.55 -44.81
CA GLU A 169 10.64 -27.94 -45.70
C GLU A 169 11.54 -26.94 -44.95
N ALA A 170 10.93 -26.13 -44.08
CA ALA A 170 11.64 -25.17 -43.25
C ALA A 170 12.30 -25.79 -41.99
N LEU A 171 12.03 -27.05 -41.67
CA LEU A 171 12.39 -27.72 -40.42
C LEU A 171 11.93 -26.93 -39.17
N MET A 172 10.68 -26.49 -39.20
CA MET A 172 10.03 -25.78 -38.10
C MET A 172 9.02 -26.70 -37.41
N TYR A 173 9.17 -26.89 -36.11
CA TYR A 173 8.32 -27.76 -35.30
C TYR A 173 7.29 -26.95 -34.50
N PRO A 174 5.97 -27.15 -34.67
CA PRO A 174 4.98 -26.39 -33.90
C PRO A 174 4.97 -26.82 -32.43
N LEU A 175 5.06 -25.86 -31.52
CA LEU A 175 5.02 -26.15 -30.07
C LEU A 175 3.71 -26.82 -29.64
N SER A 176 2.61 -26.59 -30.36
CA SER A 176 1.31 -27.22 -30.06
C SER A 176 1.29 -28.74 -30.27
N MET A 177 2.37 -29.33 -30.79
CA MET A 177 2.52 -30.77 -30.98
C MET A 177 3.59 -31.39 -30.09
N VAL A 178 4.21 -30.63 -29.17
CA VAL A 178 5.33 -31.13 -28.35
C VAL A 178 5.01 -32.38 -27.52
N PHE A 179 3.72 -32.57 -27.16
CA PHE A 179 3.24 -33.76 -26.47
C PHE A 179 2.57 -34.80 -27.40
N ASP A 180 2.55 -34.54 -28.71
CA ASP A 180 2.02 -35.39 -29.77
C ASP A 180 3.10 -35.67 -30.84
N TRP A 181 4.28 -36.07 -30.36
CA TRP A 181 5.44 -36.37 -31.19
C TRP A 181 5.15 -37.45 -32.24
N ILE A 182 4.44 -38.52 -31.87
CA ILE A 182 4.20 -39.67 -32.75
C ILE A 182 3.43 -39.24 -34.01
N THR A 183 2.39 -38.42 -33.86
CA THR A 183 1.62 -37.91 -34.99
C THR A 183 2.48 -37.07 -35.92
N TRP A 184 3.27 -36.15 -35.37
CA TRP A 184 4.19 -35.31 -36.15
C TRP A 184 5.26 -36.16 -36.87
N GLN A 185 5.85 -37.11 -36.16
CA GLN A 185 6.90 -38.00 -36.66
C GLN A 185 6.39 -38.83 -37.84
N MET A 186 5.19 -39.44 -37.75
CA MET A 186 4.62 -40.21 -38.85
C MET A 186 4.40 -39.35 -40.11
N GLN A 187 3.90 -38.12 -39.93
CA GLN A 187 3.73 -37.17 -41.04
C GLN A 187 5.06 -36.77 -41.67
N PHE A 188 6.08 -36.47 -40.85
CA PHE A 188 7.41 -36.11 -41.33
C PHE A 188 8.08 -37.26 -42.09
N VAL A 189 8.01 -38.48 -41.56
CA VAL A 189 8.58 -39.67 -42.22
C VAL A 189 7.94 -39.90 -43.59
N GLY A 190 6.61 -39.79 -43.68
CA GLY A 190 5.91 -39.88 -44.96
C GLY A 190 6.41 -38.83 -45.96
N TYR A 191 6.51 -37.58 -45.52
CA TYR A 191 7.04 -36.46 -46.31
C TYR A 191 8.48 -36.70 -46.78
N ALA A 192 9.41 -36.99 -45.85
CA ALA A 192 10.83 -37.18 -46.16
C ALA A 192 11.06 -38.37 -47.11
N ASN A 193 10.31 -39.46 -46.95
CA ASN A 193 10.39 -40.60 -47.87
C ASN A 193 9.92 -40.23 -49.29
N SER A 194 8.80 -39.49 -49.41
CA SER A 194 8.30 -39.03 -50.72
C SER A 194 9.27 -38.10 -51.46
N ARG A 195 10.15 -37.40 -50.73
CA ARG A 195 11.18 -36.51 -51.27
C ARG A 195 12.55 -37.17 -51.40
N GLY A 196 12.72 -38.39 -50.89
CA GLY A 196 14.00 -39.09 -50.85
C GLY A 196 15.03 -38.49 -49.87
N THR A 197 14.61 -37.63 -48.94
CA THR A 197 15.49 -36.90 -48.00
C THR A 197 15.56 -37.52 -46.60
N PHE A 198 14.93 -38.69 -46.41
CA PHE A 198 14.84 -39.35 -45.10
C PHE A 198 16.21 -39.59 -44.46
N ASN A 199 17.15 -40.21 -45.20
CA ASN A 199 18.46 -40.56 -44.64
C ASN A 199 19.27 -39.33 -44.20
N ASP A 200 19.09 -38.18 -44.88
CA ASP A 200 19.81 -36.95 -44.58
C ASP A 200 19.19 -36.19 -43.40
N THR A 201 17.86 -36.19 -43.30
CA THR A 201 17.13 -35.39 -42.31
C THR A 201 16.85 -36.17 -41.02
N TRP A 202 16.67 -37.48 -41.08
CA TRP A 202 16.30 -38.30 -39.93
C TRP A 202 17.29 -38.25 -38.74
N PRO A 203 18.62 -38.23 -38.94
CA PRO A 203 19.56 -38.07 -37.84
C PRO A 203 19.34 -36.76 -37.08
N LEU A 204 19.09 -35.66 -37.81
CA LEU A 204 18.80 -34.35 -37.22
C LEU A 204 17.50 -34.38 -36.42
N ILE A 205 16.43 -34.95 -36.98
CA ILE A 205 15.12 -35.08 -36.32
C ILE A 205 15.21 -35.96 -35.07
N SER A 206 15.98 -37.05 -35.14
CA SER A 206 16.21 -37.95 -33.99
C SER A 206 16.96 -37.25 -32.87
N ASN A 207 17.99 -36.45 -33.21
CA ASN A 207 18.71 -35.62 -32.23
C ASN A 207 17.81 -34.55 -31.62
N PHE A 208 16.97 -33.89 -32.42
CA PHE A 208 15.99 -32.91 -31.93
C PHE A 208 15.00 -33.52 -30.95
N HIS A 209 14.50 -34.72 -31.24
CA HIS A 209 13.65 -35.45 -30.32
C HIS A 209 14.34 -35.68 -28.97
N ALA A 210 15.53 -36.31 -29.00
CA ALA A 210 16.27 -36.67 -27.79
C ALA A 210 16.72 -35.45 -26.96
N GLN A 211 17.17 -34.38 -27.60
CA GLN A 211 17.75 -33.23 -26.89
C GLN A 211 16.77 -32.11 -26.56
N VAL A 212 15.59 -32.09 -27.20
CA VAL A 212 14.63 -30.99 -27.07
C VAL A 212 13.27 -31.49 -26.66
N ILE A 213 12.67 -32.42 -27.41
CA ILE A 213 11.29 -32.87 -27.17
C ILE A 213 11.20 -33.71 -25.89
N GLU A 214 12.15 -34.63 -25.66
CA GLU A 214 12.17 -35.44 -24.43
C GLU A 214 12.25 -34.59 -23.16
N ASN A 215 12.92 -33.42 -23.23
CA ASN A 215 12.99 -32.49 -22.10
C ASN A 215 11.61 -31.95 -21.70
N PHE A 216 10.67 -31.75 -22.64
CA PHE A 216 9.29 -31.36 -22.31
C PHE A 216 8.49 -32.51 -21.72
N VAL A 217 8.61 -33.69 -22.33
CA VAL A 217 7.84 -34.89 -21.95
C VAL A 217 8.23 -35.39 -20.56
N GLN A 218 9.53 -35.36 -20.24
CA GLN A 218 10.07 -35.79 -18.96
C GLN A 218 10.15 -34.66 -17.93
N TYR A 219 9.74 -33.43 -18.29
CA TYR A 219 9.83 -32.29 -17.37
C TYR A 219 8.94 -32.49 -16.15
N HIS A 220 9.53 -32.40 -14.96
CA HIS A 220 8.79 -32.42 -13.71
C HIS A 220 8.86 -31.05 -13.05
N VAL A 221 7.71 -30.50 -12.72
CA VAL A 221 7.61 -29.24 -12.00
C VAL A 221 7.51 -29.54 -10.50
N PRO A 222 8.34 -28.92 -9.64
CA PRO A 222 8.14 -29.00 -8.20
C PRO A 222 6.83 -28.30 -7.83
N VAL A 223 5.91 -29.01 -7.16
CA VAL A 223 4.62 -28.47 -6.71
C VAL A 223 4.54 -28.54 -5.19
N ILE A 224 4.39 -27.38 -4.56
CA ILE A 224 4.14 -27.24 -3.12
C ILE A 224 2.63 -27.22 -2.92
N ALA A 225 2.05 -28.35 -2.52
CA ALA A 225 0.63 -28.47 -2.25
C ALA A 225 0.34 -28.12 -0.79
N LEU A 226 -0.53 -27.14 -0.56
CA LEU A 226 -1.09 -26.80 0.74
C LEU A 226 -2.30 -27.70 1.02
N ASP A 227 -2.26 -28.37 2.16
CA ASP A 227 -3.34 -29.28 2.59
C ASP A 227 -4.63 -28.49 2.89
N LYS A 228 -5.77 -29.15 2.73
CA LYS A 228 -7.11 -28.61 3.03
C LYS A 228 -7.32 -28.09 4.47
N SER A 229 -6.49 -28.52 5.41
CA SER A 229 -6.45 -28.04 6.81
C SER A 229 -5.63 -26.76 7.00
N THR A 230 -4.94 -26.29 5.96
CA THR A 230 -4.16 -25.06 6.01
C THR A 230 -5.05 -23.87 6.34
N SER A 231 -4.71 -23.15 7.40
CA SER A 231 -5.44 -21.96 7.83
C SER A 231 -5.48 -20.88 6.74
N LYS A 232 -6.54 -20.07 6.74
CA LYS A 232 -6.69 -18.93 5.81
C LYS A 232 -5.47 -18.02 5.87
N GLU A 233 -4.98 -17.73 7.07
CA GLU A 233 -3.82 -16.88 7.33
C GLU A 233 -2.55 -17.42 6.69
N ALA A 234 -2.30 -18.73 6.83
CA ALA A 234 -1.13 -19.36 6.25
C ALA A 234 -1.18 -19.30 4.72
N VAL A 235 -2.33 -19.60 4.11
CA VAL A 235 -2.53 -19.45 2.67
C VAL A 235 -2.23 -18.01 2.23
N CYS A 236 -2.77 -17.03 2.93
CA CYS A 236 -2.61 -15.61 2.64
C CYS A 236 -1.15 -15.14 2.74
N LEU A 237 -0.45 -15.52 3.82
CA LEU A 237 0.95 -15.16 4.04
C LEU A 237 1.87 -15.79 2.99
N VAL A 238 1.56 -17.02 2.61
CA VAL A 238 2.26 -17.75 1.56
C VAL A 238 2.03 -17.07 0.20
N PHE A 239 0.80 -16.68 -0.13
CA PHE A 239 0.51 -15.86 -1.31
C PHE A 239 1.30 -14.55 -1.36
N GLU A 240 1.34 -13.80 -0.25
CA GLU A 240 2.02 -12.50 -0.17
C GLU A 240 3.54 -12.64 -0.37
N LYS A 241 4.15 -13.64 0.28
CA LYS A 241 5.60 -13.90 0.17
C LYS A 241 6.03 -14.41 -1.20
N VAL A 242 5.16 -15.16 -1.88
CA VAL A 242 5.48 -15.74 -3.20
C VAL A 242 5.15 -14.75 -4.33
N ASN A 243 4.17 -13.85 -4.16
CA ASN A 243 3.82 -12.80 -5.14
C ASN A 243 4.70 -11.53 -5.08
N THR A 244 6.00 -11.67 -4.82
CA THR A 244 6.94 -10.54 -4.69
C THR A 244 7.21 -9.79 -6.00
N GLY A 245 6.87 -10.36 -7.15
CA GLY A 245 7.01 -9.72 -8.48
C GLY A 245 5.78 -8.95 -8.98
N GLY A 246 4.73 -8.79 -8.17
CA GLY A 246 3.47 -8.10 -8.53
C GLY A 246 2.94 -7.19 -7.42
N LYS A 247 1.76 -6.56 -7.62
CA LYS A 247 1.09 -5.81 -6.55
C LYS A 247 0.80 -6.80 -5.40
N PRO A 248 1.25 -6.53 -4.15
CA PRO A 248 1.03 -7.42 -3.02
C PRO A 248 -0.46 -7.70 -2.81
N LEU A 249 -0.82 -8.96 -2.54
CA LEU A 249 -2.14 -9.34 -2.04
C LEU A 249 -2.19 -8.98 -0.54
N ASP A 250 -2.77 -7.82 -0.23
CA ASP A 250 -3.00 -7.39 1.15
C ASP A 250 -4.24 -8.08 1.76
N ALA A 251 -4.50 -7.83 3.05
CA ALA A 251 -5.64 -8.42 3.73
C ALA A 251 -6.99 -8.05 3.07
N PHE A 252 -7.08 -6.89 2.42
CA PHE A 252 -8.31 -6.44 1.76
C PHE A 252 -8.62 -7.24 0.49
N GLU A 253 -7.63 -7.52 -0.36
CA GLU A 253 -7.85 -8.32 -1.57
C GLU A 253 -8.30 -9.75 -1.21
N LEU A 254 -7.83 -10.29 -0.08
CA LEU A 254 -8.21 -11.61 0.40
C LEU A 254 -9.63 -11.65 0.99
N VAL A 255 -9.99 -10.66 1.81
CA VAL A 255 -11.38 -10.53 2.28
C VAL A 255 -12.33 -10.31 1.11
N THR A 256 -11.89 -9.56 0.08
CA THR A 256 -12.66 -9.37 -1.17
C THR A 256 -12.95 -10.71 -1.84
N ALA A 257 -11.95 -11.57 -2.00
CA ALA A 257 -12.12 -12.90 -2.57
C ALA A 257 -13.10 -13.77 -1.75
N MET A 258 -12.99 -13.72 -0.43
CA MET A 258 -13.87 -14.48 0.47
C MET A 258 -15.32 -14.00 0.40
N TYR A 259 -15.55 -12.69 0.31
CA TYR A 259 -16.88 -12.11 0.19
C TYR A 259 -17.48 -12.36 -1.19
N ALA A 260 -16.66 -12.38 -2.25
CA ALA A 260 -17.09 -12.72 -3.61
C ALA A 260 -17.64 -14.15 -3.70
N ALA A 261 -17.08 -15.10 -2.96
CA ALA A 261 -17.64 -16.46 -2.85
C ALA A 261 -19.05 -16.48 -2.24
N SER A 262 -19.40 -15.46 -1.45
CA SER A 262 -20.74 -15.25 -0.87
C SER A 262 -21.58 -14.23 -1.66
N GLY A 263 -21.15 -13.85 -2.87
CA GLY A 263 -21.88 -12.95 -3.77
C GLY A 263 -21.73 -11.45 -3.47
N HIS A 264 -20.77 -11.03 -2.64
CA HIS A 264 -20.56 -9.62 -2.28
C HIS A 264 -19.29 -9.04 -2.93
N GLU A 265 -19.42 -7.87 -3.58
CA GLU A 265 -18.35 -7.20 -4.33
C GLU A 265 -17.63 -6.11 -3.51
N LEU A 266 -16.82 -6.50 -2.52
CA LEU A 266 -16.17 -5.55 -1.60
C LEU A 266 -15.31 -4.47 -2.30
N ARG A 267 -14.68 -4.81 -3.44
CA ARG A 267 -13.89 -3.86 -4.23
C ARG A 267 -14.74 -2.71 -4.77
N LYS A 268 -15.97 -3.00 -5.18
CA LYS A 268 -16.92 -2.03 -5.72
C LYS A 268 -17.47 -1.12 -4.62
N ASP A 269 -17.66 -1.65 -3.42
CA ASP A 269 -17.99 -0.87 -2.23
C ASP A 269 -16.91 0.17 -1.91
N TRP A 270 -15.64 -0.26 -1.97
CA TRP A 270 -14.51 0.60 -1.63
C TRP A 270 -14.17 1.62 -2.73
N TYR A 271 -13.96 1.16 -3.96
CA TYR A 271 -13.51 2.00 -5.09
C TYR A 271 -14.64 2.56 -5.95
N GLY A 272 -15.86 2.06 -5.80
CA GLY A 272 -16.99 2.45 -6.63
C GLY A 272 -17.05 1.71 -7.96
N ASP A 273 -17.85 2.25 -8.90
CA ASP A 273 -18.10 1.67 -10.21
C ASP A 273 -17.31 2.34 -11.36
N GLY A 274 -16.42 3.28 -11.02
CA GLY A 274 -15.63 4.05 -11.97
C GLY A 274 -16.45 5.05 -12.80
N LYS A 275 -17.70 5.32 -12.42
CA LYS A 275 -18.60 6.27 -13.09
C LYS A 275 -19.13 7.31 -12.10
N ALA A 276 -20.32 7.07 -11.54
CA ALA A 276 -21.04 8.03 -10.69
C ALA A 276 -20.84 7.73 -9.19
N ASN A 277 -20.55 6.47 -8.84
CA ASN A 277 -20.27 6.09 -7.47
C ASN A 277 -18.74 6.08 -7.27
N ALA A 278 -18.22 7.02 -6.49
CA ALA A 278 -16.80 7.09 -6.17
C ALA A 278 -16.35 6.08 -5.08
N GLY A 279 -17.29 5.25 -4.58
CA GLY A 279 -17.05 4.33 -3.48
C GLY A 279 -16.76 5.05 -2.17
N ARG A 280 -16.43 4.27 -1.13
CA ARG A 280 -16.02 4.82 0.17
C ARG A 280 -14.70 5.59 0.10
N HIS A 281 -13.75 5.11 -0.69
CA HIS A 281 -12.47 5.78 -0.89
C HIS A 281 -12.67 7.19 -1.45
N GLY A 282 -13.47 7.35 -2.50
CA GLY A 282 -13.75 8.67 -3.07
C GLY A 282 -14.53 9.59 -2.12
N LYS A 283 -15.47 9.04 -1.33
CA LYS A 283 -16.15 9.80 -0.27
C LYS A 283 -15.17 10.30 0.79
N PHE A 284 -14.29 9.44 1.30
CA PHE A 284 -13.29 9.83 2.30
C PHE A 284 -12.30 10.86 1.73
N ALA A 285 -11.83 10.65 0.50
CA ALA A 285 -10.91 11.56 -0.15
C ALA A 285 -11.51 12.94 -0.45
N SER A 286 -12.84 13.06 -0.56
CA SER A 286 -13.53 14.34 -0.82
C SER A 286 -14.17 14.96 0.43
N PHE A 287 -14.27 14.22 1.54
CA PHE A 287 -14.95 14.70 2.73
C PHE A 287 -14.17 15.80 3.44
N LEU A 288 -14.84 16.92 3.70
CA LEU A 288 -14.24 18.15 4.24
C LEU A 288 -12.98 18.60 3.47
N LYS A 289 -12.91 18.22 2.19
CA LYS A 289 -11.86 18.68 1.29
C LYS A 289 -11.93 20.19 1.14
N LEU A 290 -10.78 20.83 1.26
CA LEU A 290 -10.65 22.27 1.08
C LEU A 290 -10.75 22.62 -0.43
N ALA A 291 -11.07 23.88 -0.76
CA ALA A 291 -11.41 24.27 -2.13
C ALA A 291 -10.23 24.13 -3.12
N ASP A 292 -9.01 24.40 -2.67
CA ASP A 292 -7.75 24.31 -3.41
C ASP A 292 -7.01 22.98 -3.18
N ALA A 293 -7.52 22.12 -2.29
CA ALA A 293 -6.94 20.82 -2.04
C ALA A 293 -7.45 19.77 -3.03
N GLU A 294 -6.53 18.93 -3.52
CA GLU A 294 -6.89 17.75 -4.31
C GLU A 294 -7.66 16.71 -3.47
N LYS A 295 -7.36 16.66 -2.16
CA LYS A 295 -7.80 15.61 -1.23
C LYS A 295 -8.09 16.18 0.16
N GLY A 296 -9.09 15.61 0.84
CA GLY A 296 -9.42 15.89 2.24
C GLY A 296 -8.56 15.08 3.23
N ILE A 297 -8.74 15.36 4.53
CA ILE A 297 -7.93 14.78 5.62
C ILE A 297 -7.99 13.24 5.71
N LEU A 298 -9.04 12.61 5.19
CA LEU A 298 -9.21 11.16 5.21
C LEU A 298 -8.72 10.44 3.94
N ALA A 299 -8.08 11.14 3.00
CA ALA A 299 -7.78 10.51 1.71
C ALA A 299 -6.76 9.37 1.77
N ASP A 300 -5.93 9.33 2.81
CA ASP A 300 -4.97 8.26 3.07
C ASP A 300 -5.54 7.15 3.97
N VAL A 301 -6.83 7.22 4.35
CA VAL A 301 -7.49 6.11 5.03
C VAL A 301 -7.58 4.93 4.07
N GLY A 302 -6.87 3.86 4.43
CA GLY A 302 -6.77 2.64 3.63
C GLY A 302 -8.00 1.75 3.73
N ASN A 303 -8.08 0.81 2.78
CA ASN A 303 -9.11 -0.22 2.77
C ASN A 303 -9.04 -1.15 3.99
N THR A 304 -7.83 -1.44 4.47
CA THR A 304 -7.57 -2.22 5.68
C THR A 304 -7.93 -1.44 6.95
N ASP A 305 -7.72 -0.13 6.97
CA ASP A 305 -8.09 0.74 8.11
C ASP A 305 -9.61 0.71 8.32
N PHE A 306 -10.36 0.75 7.22
CA PHE A 306 -11.81 0.64 7.25
C PHE A 306 -12.27 -0.73 7.78
N LEU A 307 -11.69 -1.81 7.27
CA LEU A 307 -11.97 -3.16 7.77
C LEU A 307 -11.54 -3.34 9.24
N GLN A 308 -10.48 -2.66 9.68
CA GLN A 308 -10.01 -2.68 11.07
C GLN A 308 -11.05 -2.08 12.02
N VAL A 309 -11.67 -0.95 11.68
CA VAL A 309 -12.78 -0.37 12.48
C VAL A 309 -13.97 -1.33 12.57
N ILE A 310 -14.35 -1.96 11.46
CA ILE A 310 -15.43 -2.96 11.43
C ILE A 310 -15.08 -4.16 12.32
N SER A 311 -13.84 -4.64 12.24
CA SER A 311 -13.34 -5.76 13.03
C SER A 311 -13.34 -5.46 14.54
N LEU A 312 -12.95 -4.24 14.93
CA LEU A 312 -13.02 -3.76 16.31
C LEU A 312 -14.47 -3.77 16.82
N LEU A 313 -15.41 -3.18 16.08
CA LEU A 313 -16.83 -3.15 16.44
C LEU A 313 -17.41 -4.57 16.62
N HIS A 314 -17.13 -5.47 15.68
CA HIS A 314 -17.57 -6.87 15.70
C HIS A 314 -17.00 -7.67 16.87
N THR A 315 -15.68 -7.63 17.06
CA THR A 315 -15.01 -8.41 18.12
C THR A 315 -15.39 -7.92 19.51
N ARG A 316 -15.64 -6.62 19.67
CA ARG A 316 -16.22 -6.07 20.90
C ARG A 316 -17.64 -6.53 21.15
N GLU A 317 -18.50 -6.60 20.13
CA GLU A 317 -19.85 -7.14 20.31
C GLU A 317 -19.79 -8.60 20.79
N LYS A 318 -18.95 -9.44 20.17
CA LYS A 318 -18.71 -10.81 20.64
C LYS A 318 -18.26 -10.85 22.10
N ARG A 319 -17.41 -9.91 22.51
CA ARG A 319 -16.98 -9.78 23.91
C ARG A 319 -18.13 -9.41 24.83
N ARG A 320 -18.93 -8.39 24.49
CA ARG A 320 -20.10 -7.98 25.28
C ARG A 320 -21.13 -9.11 25.42
N GLN A 321 -21.32 -9.90 24.35
CA GLN A 321 -22.18 -11.08 24.42
C GLN A 321 -21.62 -12.14 25.37
N ALA A 322 -20.32 -12.43 25.29
CA ALA A 322 -19.65 -13.36 26.20
C ALA A 322 -19.73 -12.89 27.67
N GLU A 323 -19.61 -11.59 27.93
CA GLU A 323 -19.80 -10.98 29.26
C GLU A 323 -21.25 -11.18 29.74
N ALA A 324 -22.25 -10.94 28.87
CA ALA A 324 -23.65 -11.18 29.17
C ALA A 324 -23.98 -12.66 29.44
N ASP A 325 -23.25 -13.57 28.78
CA ASP A 325 -23.33 -15.03 29.00
C ASP A 325 -22.59 -15.47 30.28
N GLY A 326 -22.00 -14.53 31.05
CA GLY A 326 -21.37 -14.78 32.34
C GLY A 326 -19.88 -15.16 32.29
N LYS A 327 -19.24 -15.12 31.11
CA LYS A 327 -17.79 -15.41 30.97
C LYS A 327 -16.95 -14.31 31.58
N GLN A 328 -15.79 -14.67 32.13
CA GLN A 328 -14.89 -13.72 32.80
C GLN A 328 -13.42 -13.96 32.46
N GLY A 329 -12.59 -12.92 32.67
CA GLY A 329 -11.14 -13.02 32.54
C GLY A 329 -10.69 -13.52 31.16
N LYS A 330 -9.95 -14.64 31.14
CA LYS A 330 -9.38 -15.23 29.93
C LYS A 330 -10.41 -15.89 29.00
N GLU A 331 -11.64 -16.12 29.47
CA GLU A 331 -12.72 -16.69 28.66
C GLU A 331 -13.36 -15.67 27.71
N LEU A 332 -13.11 -14.38 27.95
CA LEU A 332 -13.62 -13.30 27.13
C LEU A 332 -12.82 -13.19 25.84
N PRO A 333 -13.48 -13.17 24.67
CA PRO A 333 -12.78 -12.99 23.40
C PRO A 333 -12.08 -11.63 23.40
N GLN A 334 -10.92 -11.59 22.74
CA GLN A 334 -10.17 -10.37 22.58
C GLN A 334 -10.87 -9.45 21.58
N VAL A 335 -10.86 -8.15 21.89
CA VAL A 335 -11.19 -7.11 20.92
C VAL A 335 -9.93 -6.84 20.11
N THR A 336 -10.02 -6.96 18.79
CA THR A 336 -8.85 -6.86 17.91
C THR A 336 -9.29 -6.46 16.51
N GLY A 337 -8.41 -5.75 15.82
CA GLY A 337 -8.53 -5.48 14.39
C GLY A 337 -7.20 -5.73 13.67
N ASN A 338 -6.39 -6.66 14.18
CA ASN A 338 -5.17 -7.06 13.50
C ASN A 338 -5.48 -7.87 12.23
N ARG A 339 -4.44 -8.18 11.45
CA ARG A 339 -4.59 -8.95 10.20
C ARG A 339 -5.38 -10.25 10.37
N HIS A 340 -5.13 -11.02 11.43
CA HIS A 340 -5.84 -12.28 11.68
C HIS A 340 -7.34 -12.04 11.91
N ALA A 341 -7.70 -10.97 12.61
CA ALA A 341 -9.08 -10.58 12.82
C ALA A 341 -9.76 -10.13 11.52
N LEU A 342 -9.05 -9.45 10.62
CA LEU A 342 -9.56 -9.05 9.30
C LEU A 342 -9.87 -10.27 8.43
N LEU A 343 -8.95 -11.24 8.36
CA LEU A 343 -9.14 -12.47 7.55
C LEU A 343 -10.28 -13.37 8.07
N ASN A 344 -10.66 -13.22 9.34
CA ASN A 344 -11.79 -13.92 9.94
C ASN A 344 -13.03 -13.05 10.10
N LEU A 345 -13.06 -11.86 9.48
CA LEU A 345 -14.20 -10.96 9.52
C LEU A 345 -15.32 -11.50 8.60
N PRO A 346 -16.44 -12.00 9.13
CA PRO A 346 -17.48 -12.56 8.29
C PRO A 346 -18.33 -11.46 7.64
N LEU A 347 -18.93 -11.79 6.48
CA LEU A 347 -19.65 -10.82 5.64
C LEU A 347 -20.86 -10.19 6.35
N ASP A 348 -21.54 -10.94 7.22
CA ASP A 348 -22.63 -10.43 8.06
C ASP A 348 -22.17 -9.30 8.98
N ALA A 349 -20.99 -9.44 9.58
CA ALA A 349 -20.38 -8.40 10.42
C ALA A 349 -20.01 -7.16 9.60
N TYR A 350 -19.45 -7.35 8.41
CA TYR A 350 -19.20 -6.23 7.48
C TYR A 350 -20.49 -5.47 7.16
N ASN A 351 -21.52 -6.17 6.69
CA ASN A 351 -22.81 -5.58 6.32
C ASN A 351 -23.48 -4.86 7.50
N LYS A 352 -23.29 -5.37 8.73
CA LYS A 352 -23.82 -4.76 9.95
C LYS A 352 -23.13 -3.44 10.29
N TYR A 353 -21.82 -3.39 10.18
CA TYR A 353 -21.01 -2.29 10.74
C TYR A 353 -20.48 -1.29 9.70
N GLU A 354 -20.56 -1.59 8.39
CA GLU A 354 -20.00 -0.73 7.34
C GLU A 354 -20.46 0.74 7.41
N LYS A 355 -21.75 1.00 7.63
CA LYS A 355 -22.29 2.36 7.74
C LYS A 355 -21.86 3.05 9.02
N GLN A 356 -21.80 2.30 10.12
CA GLN A 356 -21.36 2.82 11.41
C GLN A 356 -19.88 3.20 11.37
N ALA A 357 -19.04 2.35 10.77
CA ALA A 357 -17.63 2.63 10.54
C ALA A 357 -17.44 3.87 9.63
N GLU A 358 -18.18 3.96 8.52
CA GLU A 358 -18.16 5.13 7.62
C GLU A 358 -18.47 6.42 8.41
N GLN A 359 -19.55 6.45 9.18
CA GLN A 359 -19.91 7.60 10.02
C GLN A 359 -18.85 7.91 11.08
N GLY A 360 -18.16 6.89 11.61
CA GLY A 360 -17.03 7.03 12.52
C GLY A 360 -15.88 7.83 11.91
N PHE A 361 -15.45 7.46 10.70
CA PHE A 361 -14.39 8.19 9.98
C PHE A 361 -14.81 9.62 9.65
N LEU A 362 -16.03 9.84 9.17
CA LEU A 362 -16.53 11.19 8.90
C LEU A 362 -16.56 12.06 10.18
N ALA A 363 -16.90 11.47 11.33
CA ALA A 363 -16.82 12.17 12.60
C ALA A 363 -15.38 12.43 13.06
N ALA A 364 -14.45 11.50 12.78
CA ALA A 364 -13.03 11.71 13.05
C ALA A 364 -12.47 12.90 12.26
N ALA A 365 -12.84 13.06 10.98
CA ALA A 365 -12.45 14.23 10.21
C ALA A 365 -12.98 15.55 10.81
N LYS A 366 -14.24 15.57 11.24
CA LYS A 366 -14.80 16.75 11.94
C LYS A 366 -14.04 17.05 13.22
N PHE A 367 -13.71 16.03 14.01
CA PHE A 367 -12.92 16.18 15.23
C PHE A 367 -11.53 16.77 14.94
N LEU A 368 -10.83 16.29 13.91
CA LEU A 368 -9.53 16.79 13.49
C LEU A 368 -9.58 18.26 13.05
N HIS A 369 -10.60 18.65 12.27
CA HIS A 369 -10.82 20.06 11.92
C HIS A 369 -11.02 20.94 13.15
N MET A 370 -11.73 20.47 14.18
CA MET A 370 -11.88 21.19 15.44
C MET A 370 -10.57 21.31 16.23
N GLN A 371 -9.57 20.49 15.93
CA GLN A 371 -8.22 20.60 16.47
C GLN A 371 -7.28 21.40 15.56
N HIS A 372 -7.81 22.09 14.53
CA HIS A 372 -7.03 22.82 13.51
C HIS A 372 -6.09 21.91 12.69
N ILE A 373 -6.50 20.67 12.44
CA ILE A 373 -5.80 19.71 11.58
C ILE A 373 -6.65 19.49 10.33
N TYR A 374 -6.23 20.11 9.21
CA TYR A 374 -7.04 20.19 7.98
C TYR A 374 -6.50 19.35 6.82
N ARG A 375 -5.18 19.17 6.73
CA ARG A 375 -4.52 18.45 5.64
C ARG A 375 -3.85 17.18 6.16
N ILE A 376 -3.72 16.18 5.30
CA ILE A 376 -3.00 14.93 5.60
C ILE A 376 -1.58 15.21 6.08
N TYR A 377 -0.91 16.19 5.47
CA TYR A 377 0.41 16.63 5.87
C TYR A 377 0.50 17.05 7.34
N ASP A 378 -0.54 17.74 7.84
CA ASP A 378 -0.59 18.26 9.22
C ASP A 378 -0.97 17.18 10.24
N LEU A 379 -1.38 15.99 9.80
CA LEU A 379 -1.83 14.93 10.68
C LEU A 379 -0.67 14.35 11.50
N PRO A 380 -0.74 14.36 12.85
CA PRO A 380 0.29 13.76 13.69
C PRO A 380 0.47 12.25 13.46
N TYR A 381 -0.64 11.50 13.48
CA TYR A 381 -0.64 10.05 13.25
C TYR A 381 -1.81 9.60 12.39
N GLN A 382 -1.51 8.98 11.25
CA GLN A 382 -2.50 8.29 10.41
C GLN A 382 -3.17 7.14 11.17
N SER A 383 -2.37 6.37 11.90
CA SER A 383 -2.79 5.23 12.71
C SER A 383 -3.80 5.58 13.81
N GLN A 384 -3.73 6.78 14.39
CA GLN A 384 -4.64 7.21 15.46
C GLN A 384 -6.05 7.55 14.95
N ILE A 385 -6.23 7.76 13.64
CA ILE A 385 -7.57 7.94 13.03
C ILE A 385 -8.44 6.71 13.26
N ILE A 386 -7.87 5.51 13.22
CA ILE A 386 -8.59 4.24 13.33
C ILE A 386 -9.31 4.09 14.69
N PRO A 387 -8.62 4.18 15.86
CA PRO A 387 -9.30 4.11 17.14
C PRO A 387 -10.21 5.33 17.35
N LEU A 388 -9.84 6.53 16.87
CA LEU A 388 -10.70 7.70 16.94
C LEU A 388 -12.03 7.46 16.21
N ALA A 389 -11.99 6.96 14.97
CA ALA A 389 -13.16 6.63 14.18
C ALA A 389 -14.00 5.54 14.86
N ALA A 390 -13.38 4.47 15.36
CA ALA A 390 -14.08 3.39 16.06
C ALA A 390 -14.77 3.89 17.35
N ILE A 391 -14.08 4.70 18.16
CA ILE A 391 -14.63 5.29 19.39
C ILE A 391 -15.81 6.22 19.06
N LEU A 392 -15.64 7.13 18.10
CA LEU A 392 -16.71 8.06 17.68
C LEU A 392 -17.91 7.34 17.06
N ALA A 393 -17.68 6.18 16.43
CA ALA A 393 -18.73 5.31 15.93
C ALA A 393 -19.48 4.59 17.06
N ASP A 394 -18.80 4.18 18.15
CA ASP A 394 -19.46 3.58 19.33
C ASP A 394 -20.28 4.58 20.12
N LEU A 395 -19.76 5.80 20.28
CA LEU A 395 -20.40 6.83 21.10
C LEU A 395 -21.69 7.36 20.46
N GLY A 396 -21.83 7.26 19.13
CA GLY A 396 -22.98 7.83 18.42
C GLY A 396 -23.14 9.32 18.74
N ASP A 397 -24.34 9.75 19.09
CA ASP A 397 -24.66 11.17 19.37
C ASP A 397 -24.00 11.69 20.66
N ALA A 398 -23.63 10.81 21.61
CA ALA A 398 -23.02 11.21 22.87
C ALA A 398 -21.67 11.96 22.67
N ARG A 399 -21.02 11.78 21.51
CA ARG A 399 -19.77 12.45 21.14
C ARG A 399 -19.88 13.98 21.06
N GLU A 400 -21.09 14.52 20.87
CA GLU A 400 -21.33 15.95 20.73
C GLU A 400 -21.37 16.70 22.08
N HIS A 401 -21.54 15.95 23.18
CA HIS A 401 -21.56 16.54 24.52
C HIS A 401 -20.18 17.08 24.92
N GLU A 402 -20.14 18.28 25.50
CA GLU A 402 -18.90 19.00 25.83
C GLU A 402 -17.94 18.16 26.71
N ALA A 403 -18.43 17.59 27.81
CA ALA A 403 -17.61 16.77 28.71
C ALA A 403 -17.02 15.52 28.03
N VAL A 404 -17.75 14.94 27.06
CA VAL A 404 -17.26 13.80 26.26
C VAL A 404 -16.18 14.27 25.31
N ARG A 405 -16.42 15.40 24.62
CA ARG A 405 -15.44 16.02 23.73
C ARG A 405 -14.15 16.41 24.48
N ALA A 406 -14.24 16.95 25.69
CA ALA A 406 -13.08 17.30 26.50
C ALA A 406 -12.19 16.08 26.79
N LYS A 407 -12.79 14.94 27.16
CA LYS A 407 -12.06 13.67 27.34
C LYS A 407 -11.44 13.15 26.04
N LEU A 408 -12.15 13.24 24.91
CA LEU A 408 -11.62 12.86 23.60
C LEU A 408 -10.42 13.71 23.19
N VAL A 409 -10.49 15.03 23.41
CA VAL A 409 -9.37 15.97 23.18
C VAL A 409 -8.18 15.59 24.05
N GLN A 410 -8.41 15.36 25.35
CA GLN A 410 -7.35 14.97 26.28
C GLN A 410 -6.68 13.65 25.84
N TRP A 411 -7.47 12.62 25.51
CA TRP A 411 -6.95 11.35 25.02
C TRP A 411 -6.16 11.51 23.71
N TYR A 412 -6.69 12.26 22.76
CA TYR A 412 -6.04 12.48 21.47
C TYR A 412 -4.64 13.09 21.64
N TRP A 413 -4.54 14.19 22.40
CA TRP A 413 -3.27 14.88 22.65
C TRP A 413 -2.29 14.07 23.49
N ASN A 414 -2.76 13.25 24.42
CA ASN A 414 -1.89 12.30 25.10
C ASN A 414 -1.33 11.24 24.13
N GLY A 415 -2.11 10.80 23.15
CA GLY A 415 -1.63 9.92 22.09
C GLY A 415 -0.54 10.56 21.22
N VAL A 416 -0.73 11.83 20.85
CA VAL A 416 0.20 12.60 20.01
C VAL A 416 1.50 12.90 20.75
N PHE A 417 1.45 13.53 21.92
CA PHE A 417 2.64 13.93 22.68
C PHE A 417 3.29 12.77 23.45
N GLY A 418 2.57 11.67 23.65
CA GLY A 418 3.16 10.42 24.12
C GLY A 418 3.79 9.59 23.00
N GLU A 419 3.69 10.03 21.75
CA GLU A 419 4.23 9.36 20.55
C GLU A 419 3.80 7.88 20.43
N LEU A 420 2.57 7.58 20.90
CA LEU A 420 2.12 6.21 21.19
C LEU A 420 1.62 5.42 19.97
N TYR A 421 1.50 6.06 18.81
CA TYR A 421 0.96 5.45 17.59
C TYR A 421 1.99 5.29 16.47
N GLY A 422 3.29 5.43 16.79
CA GLY A 422 4.40 5.15 15.87
C GLY A 422 4.82 3.68 15.83
N SER A 423 4.52 2.88 16.86
CA SER A 423 4.87 1.45 16.94
C SER A 423 3.81 0.64 17.70
N ALA A 424 3.82 -0.70 17.55
CA ALA A 424 2.88 -1.63 18.21
C ALA A 424 1.39 -1.23 18.11
N VAL A 425 1.03 -0.63 16.97
CA VAL A 425 -0.19 0.16 16.78
C VAL A 425 -1.46 -0.66 17.04
N ASP A 426 -1.57 -1.87 16.48
CA ASP A 426 -2.79 -2.69 16.60
C ASP A 426 -3.22 -2.97 18.05
N THR A 427 -2.25 -3.19 18.95
CA THR A 427 -2.54 -3.47 20.36
C THR A 427 -3.03 -2.21 21.07
N ARG A 428 -2.42 -1.05 20.78
CA ARG A 428 -2.82 0.24 21.32
C ARG A 428 -4.22 0.62 20.84
N ILE A 429 -4.49 0.51 19.53
CA ILE A 429 -5.79 0.77 18.93
C ILE A 429 -6.90 -0.04 19.63
N ALA A 430 -6.71 -1.36 19.76
CA ALA A 430 -7.71 -2.22 20.36
C ALA A 430 -7.96 -1.89 21.84
N ARG A 431 -6.90 -1.52 22.57
CA ARG A 431 -6.96 -1.11 23.97
C ARG A 431 -7.72 0.21 24.13
N ASP A 432 -7.35 1.24 23.38
CA ASP A 432 -8.00 2.56 23.46
C ASP A 432 -9.48 2.49 23.09
N PHE A 433 -9.82 1.67 22.09
CA PHE A 433 -11.22 1.45 21.70
C PHE A 433 -12.07 0.84 22.82
N MET A 434 -11.46 0.14 23.78
CA MET A 434 -12.14 -0.36 24.98
C MET A 434 -12.10 0.63 26.15
N GLU A 435 -10.93 1.20 26.42
CA GLU A 435 -10.69 2.04 27.60
C GLU A 435 -11.34 3.42 27.48
N VAL A 436 -11.28 4.07 26.32
CA VAL A 436 -11.80 5.44 26.14
C VAL A 436 -13.32 5.50 26.32
N PRO A 437 -14.14 4.63 25.68
CA PRO A 437 -15.58 4.65 25.93
C PRO A 437 -15.94 4.30 27.39
N ALA A 438 -15.16 3.42 28.04
CA ALA A 438 -15.34 3.10 29.46
C ALA A 438 -15.05 4.32 30.36
N TRP A 439 -13.96 5.03 30.11
CA TRP A 439 -13.60 6.26 30.81
C TRP A 439 -14.64 7.36 30.63
N ILE A 440 -15.17 7.53 29.41
CA ILE A 440 -16.23 8.48 29.12
C ILE A 440 -17.47 8.20 29.98
N ARG A 441 -17.81 6.92 30.18
CA ARG A 441 -18.93 6.46 31.03
C ARG A 441 -18.63 6.44 32.54
N GLY A 442 -17.50 6.99 32.98
CA GLY A 442 -17.15 7.11 34.40
C GLY A 442 -16.16 6.07 34.92
N GLY A 443 -15.60 5.22 34.04
CA GLY A 443 -14.50 4.32 34.38
C GLY A 443 -13.15 5.05 34.61
N PRO A 444 -12.06 4.31 34.87
CA PRO A 444 -10.72 4.89 35.02
C PRO A 444 -10.21 5.49 33.69
N PRO A 445 -9.25 6.43 33.74
CA PRO A 445 -8.61 6.95 32.53
C PRO A 445 -7.92 5.83 31.73
N PRO A 446 -7.92 5.90 30.39
CA PRO A 446 -7.21 4.93 29.56
C PRO A 446 -5.72 5.00 29.82
N SER A 447 -5.00 3.90 29.58
CA SER A 447 -3.54 3.80 29.68
C SER A 447 -2.83 4.89 28.89
N THR A 448 -3.37 5.26 27.72
CA THR A 448 -2.91 6.39 26.90
C THR A 448 -2.96 7.73 27.65
N VAL A 449 -3.87 7.92 28.60
CA VAL A 449 -3.96 9.12 29.44
C VAL A 449 -3.28 8.91 30.80
N SER A 450 -3.25 7.72 31.39
CA SER A 450 -2.65 7.55 32.73
C SER A 450 -1.13 7.30 32.69
N GLU A 451 -0.61 6.62 31.67
CA GLU A 451 0.79 6.18 31.61
C GLU A 451 1.69 7.14 30.81
N THR A 452 1.10 7.97 29.94
CA THR A 452 1.87 8.91 29.12
C THR A 452 2.55 9.98 29.97
N ILE A 453 3.84 10.18 29.73
CA ILE A 453 4.64 11.24 30.32
C ILE A 453 5.27 12.06 29.18
N PHE A 454 5.06 13.37 29.19
CA PHE A 454 5.78 14.27 28.31
C PHE A 454 6.93 14.91 29.08
N ARG A 455 8.15 14.87 28.53
CA ARG A 455 9.35 15.44 29.16
C ARG A 455 9.59 16.85 28.63
N ALA A 456 9.85 17.81 29.53
CA ALA A 456 10.09 19.21 29.14
C ALA A 456 11.24 19.39 28.14
N ASP A 457 12.28 18.55 28.24
CA ASP A 457 13.45 18.60 27.34
C ASP A 457 13.15 18.07 25.93
N ARG A 458 12.05 17.33 25.70
CA ARG A 458 11.66 16.88 24.36
C ARG A 458 11.46 18.06 23.40
N LEU A 459 11.06 19.22 23.90
CA LEU A 459 10.99 20.46 23.09
C LEU A 459 12.34 20.91 22.52
N LYS A 460 13.47 20.55 23.16
CA LYS A 460 14.82 20.90 22.68
C LYS A 460 15.32 19.94 21.61
N THR A 461 14.85 18.69 21.64
CA THR A 461 15.28 17.62 20.71
C THR A 461 14.34 17.45 19.53
N MET A 462 13.07 17.87 19.64
CA MET A 462 12.07 17.81 18.58
C MET A 462 12.42 18.76 17.43
N ARG A 463 12.89 18.19 16.31
CA ARG A 463 13.40 18.95 15.15
C ARG A 463 12.72 18.56 13.84
N MET A 464 12.34 17.29 13.70
CA MET A 464 11.81 16.73 12.46
C MET A 464 10.35 17.13 12.21
N ARG A 465 10.09 17.71 11.04
CA ARG A 465 8.73 18.14 10.64
C ARG A 465 7.71 17.00 10.55
N LEU A 466 8.20 15.80 10.26
CA LEU A 466 7.38 14.60 10.13
C LEU A 466 6.98 14.01 11.49
N SER A 467 7.61 14.41 12.60
CA SER A 467 7.27 13.92 13.94
C SER A 467 5.83 14.29 14.30
N ALA A 468 5.13 13.36 14.95
CA ALA A 468 3.77 13.57 15.42
C ALA A 468 3.70 14.70 16.46
N ALA A 469 4.64 14.71 17.42
CA ALA A 469 4.70 15.74 18.44
C ALA A 469 4.96 17.13 17.83
N TYR A 470 5.81 17.21 16.80
CA TYR A 470 6.09 18.44 16.06
C TYR A 470 4.83 19.00 15.40
N LYS A 471 4.12 18.17 14.62
CA LYS A 471 2.82 18.53 14.02
C LYS A 471 1.79 18.91 15.08
N GLY A 472 1.84 18.25 16.24
CA GLY A 472 0.98 18.54 17.37
C GLY A 472 1.18 19.93 17.95
N VAL A 473 2.43 20.38 18.14
CA VAL A 473 2.73 21.75 18.59
C VAL A 473 2.18 22.77 17.60
N ASN A 474 2.35 22.53 16.30
CA ASN A 474 1.82 23.42 15.27
C ASN A 474 0.30 23.54 15.33
N ALA A 475 -0.40 22.42 15.38
CA ALA A 475 -1.86 22.40 15.49
C ALA A 475 -2.37 23.09 16.77
N LEU A 476 -1.66 22.93 17.90
CA LEU A 476 -2.00 23.66 19.13
C LEU A 476 -1.77 25.16 19.01
N LEU A 477 -0.69 25.62 18.39
CA LEU A 477 -0.44 27.05 18.15
C LEU A 477 -1.54 27.67 17.27
N MET A 478 -1.91 27.01 16.17
CA MET A 478 -3.01 27.46 15.31
C MET A 478 -4.34 27.50 16.08
N LYS A 479 -4.58 26.54 16.96
CA LYS A 479 -5.78 26.49 17.81
C LYS A 479 -5.81 27.57 18.90
N GLU A 480 -4.66 27.97 19.44
CA GLU A 480 -4.57 29.07 20.41
C GLU A 480 -4.69 30.45 19.74
N GLY A 481 -4.82 30.48 18.40
CA GLY A 481 -5.14 31.68 17.62
C GLY A 481 -3.91 32.39 17.05
N ALA A 482 -2.85 31.66 16.74
CA ALA A 482 -1.68 32.20 16.03
C ALA A 482 -2.09 32.97 14.76
N GLU A 483 -1.47 34.15 14.55
CA GLU A 483 -1.74 35.11 13.48
C GLU A 483 -0.47 35.40 12.68
N ASP A 484 -0.52 35.33 11.35
CA ASP A 484 0.63 35.59 10.50
C ASP A 484 1.23 37.00 10.75
N PHE A 485 2.56 37.06 10.93
CA PHE A 485 3.24 38.29 11.37
C PHE A 485 3.06 39.48 10.41
N ARG A 486 2.76 39.23 9.14
CA ARG A 486 2.57 40.27 8.13
C ARG A 486 1.11 40.61 7.95
N SER A 487 0.25 39.61 7.73
CA SER A 487 -1.16 39.86 7.39
C SER A 487 -2.05 40.04 8.61
N GLY A 488 -1.62 39.60 9.80
CA GLY A 488 -2.47 39.52 10.99
C GLY A 488 -3.62 38.53 10.85
N GLN A 489 -3.57 37.64 9.85
CA GLN A 489 -4.62 36.67 9.59
C GLN A 489 -4.39 35.43 10.46
N GLY A 490 -5.41 35.02 11.21
CA GLY A 490 -5.38 33.78 11.98
C GLY A 490 -5.39 32.55 11.08
N PHE A 491 -4.74 31.46 11.49
CA PHE A 491 -4.69 30.21 10.71
C PHE A 491 -5.97 29.37 10.85
N ASP A 492 -7.13 29.94 10.50
CA ASP A 492 -8.41 29.24 10.46
C ASP A 492 -8.70 28.58 9.10
N HIS A 493 -9.65 27.64 9.09
CA HIS A 493 -10.07 26.88 7.92
C HIS A 493 -10.64 27.70 6.75
N THR A 494 -10.95 28.99 6.92
CA THR A 494 -11.44 29.90 5.86
C THR A 494 -10.33 30.78 5.27
N VAL A 495 -9.20 30.86 5.97
CA VAL A 495 -8.10 31.80 5.72
C VAL A 495 -6.81 31.12 5.27
N PHE A 496 -6.67 29.82 5.50
CA PHE A 496 -5.45 29.04 5.20
C PHE A 496 -5.06 28.99 3.70
N PHE A 497 -5.79 29.68 2.82
CA PHE A 497 -5.77 29.48 1.37
C PHE A 497 -4.93 30.52 0.62
N GLY A 498 -4.01 30.01 -0.21
CA GLY A 498 -3.16 30.77 -1.12
C GLY A 498 -1.79 31.19 -0.57
N GLU A 499 -1.51 30.92 0.72
CA GLU A 499 -0.30 31.43 1.39
C GLU A 499 0.72 30.35 1.78
N ASN A 500 0.51 29.07 1.45
CA ASN A 500 1.43 27.95 1.74
C ASN A 500 2.02 28.03 3.16
N VAL A 501 1.15 27.93 4.18
CA VAL A 501 1.56 28.02 5.58
C VAL A 501 2.33 26.76 5.97
N ASP A 502 3.54 27.00 6.46
CA ASP A 502 4.47 25.99 6.93
C ASP A 502 5.20 26.53 8.17
N ILE A 503 5.97 25.69 8.82
CA ILE A 503 6.64 26.01 10.07
C ILE A 503 8.06 26.47 9.76
N HIS A 504 8.38 27.69 10.21
CA HIS A 504 9.63 28.36 9.88
C HIS A 504 10.35 28.86 11.14
N HIS A 505 11.66 29.06 11.01
CA HIS A 505 12.49 29.56 12.10
C HIS A 505 12.18 31.02 12.45
N ILE A 506 12.05 31.32 13.74
CA ILE A 506 11.83 32.69 14.24
C ILE A 506 13.14 33.47 14.23
N PHE A 507 14.19 32.85 14.76
CA PHE A 507 15.57 33.26 14.54
C PHE A 507 16.10 32.48 13.33
N PRO A 508 16.31 33.12 12.17
CA PRO A 508 16.66 32.41 10.95
C PRO A 508 17.96 31.62 11.07
N GLN A 509 18.05 30.48 10.37
CA GLN A 509 19.23 29.62 10.39
C GLN A 509 20.51 30.37 9.99
N ALA A 510 20.43 31.24 8.98
CA ALA A 510 21.58 32.02 8.52
C ALA A 510 22.13 32.93 9.64
N TRP A 511 21.24 33.59 10.38
CA TRP A 511 21.58 34.43 11.52
C TRP A 511 22.21 33.62 12.66
N CYS A 512 21.66 32.43 12.95
CA CYS A 512 22.15 31.53 13.99
C CYS A 512 23.55 30.99 13.66
N LYS A 513 23.75 30.53 12.42
CA LYS A 513 25.04 30.03 11.90
C LYS A 513 26.11 31.11 11.97
N ALA A 514 25.79 32.35 11.59
CA ALA A 514 26.73 33.48 11.67
C ALA A 514 27.19 33.81 13.11
N ARG A 515 26.45 33.36 14.13
CA ARG A 515 26.76 33.54 15.56
C ARG A 515 27.30 32.28 16.24
N ASN A 516 27.62 31.23 15.46
CA ASN A 516 28.11 29.95 15.97
C ASN A 516 27.14 29.27 16.97
N ILE A 517 25.84 29.49 16.81
CA ILE A 517 24.82 28.75 17.57
C ILE A 517 24.69 27.35 16.94
N SER A 518 24.73 26.30 17.76
CA SER A 518 24.65 24.91 17.26
C SER A 518 23.32 24.60 16.58
N LYS A 519 23.37 23.81 15.49
CA LYS A 519 22.19 23.26 14.78
C LYS A 519 21.23 22.57 15.76
N ASP A 520 21.80 21.83 16.72
CA ASP A 520 21.05 21.12 17.75
C ASP A 520 20.17 22.00 18.64
N VAL A 521 20.46 23.30 18.70
CA VAL A 521 19.71 24.26 19.51
C VAL A 521 18.71 25.03 18.65
N PHE A 522 19.17 25.63 17.54
CA PHE A 522 18.33 26.52 16.75
C PHE A 522 17.29 25.80 15.87
N ASP A 523 17.46 24.51 15.57
CA ASP A 523 16.48 23.73 14.78
C ASP A 523 15.36 23.11 15.63
N SER A 524 15.43 23.24 16.95
CA SER A 524 14.39 22.76 17.85
C SER A 524 13.05 23.47 17.62
N ILE A 525 11.94 22.79 17.93
CA ILE A 525 10.56 23.33 17.76
C ILE A 525 10.35 24.66 18.51
N ILE A 526 11.13 24.92 19.57
CA ILE A 526 11.08 26.18 20.33
C ILE A 526 11.35 27.40 19.43
N ASN A 527 12.27 27.26 18.48
CA ASN A 527 12.62 28.32 17.53
C ASN A 527 11.80 28.23 16.23
N LYS A 528 10.65 27.55 16.22
CA LYS A 528 9.85 27.34 15.02
C LYS A 528 8.37 27.72 15.24
N THR A 529 7.69 28.22 14.21
CA THR A 529 6.27 28.60 14.28
C THR A 529 5.60 28.64 12.90
N PRO A 530 4.28 28.39 12.79
CA PRO A 530 3.58 28.52 11.52
C PRO A 530 3.66 29.95 10.98
N LEU A 531 4.02 30.11 9.72
CA LEU A 531 4.02 31.38 9.01
C LEU A 531 3.59 31.16 7.56
N SER A 532 3.01 32.18 6.93
CA SER A 532 2.82 32.14 5.48
C SER A 532 4.16 32.13 4.74
N TYR A 533 4.17 31.51 3.57
CA TYR A 533 5.30 31.55 2.63
C TYR A 533 5.76 32.99 2.34
N ARG A 534 4.82 33.91 2.16
CA ARG A 534 5.13 35.32 1.89
C ARG A 534 5.79 36.02 3.08
N THR A 535 5.35 35.73 4.29
CA THR A 535 5.96 36.25 5.52
C THR A 535 7.35 35.67 5.74
N ASN A 536 7.51 34.36 5.51
CA ASN A 536 8.82 33.71 5.57
C ASN A 536 9.83 34.34 4.59
N ARG A 537 9.39 34.72 3.38
CA ARG A 537 10.25 35.44 2.42
C ARG A 537 10.70 36.82 2.90
N ILE A 538 9.92 37.50 3.74
CA ILE A 538 10.29 38.80 4.32
C ILE A 538 11.25 38.61 5.49
N ILE A 539 11.04 37.58 6.31
CA ILE A 539 11.97 37.23 7.41
C ILE A 539 13.36 36.93 6.84
N GLY A 540 13.45 36.14 5.77
CA GLY A 540 14.70 35.84 5.09
C GLY A 540 15.76 35.25 6.03
N GLY A 541 16.98 35.78 5.95
CA GLY A 541 18.11 35.39 6.82
C GLY A 541 18.43 36.40 7.93
N ASP A 542 17.57 37.41 8.12
CA ASP A 542 17.86 38.58 8.93
C ASP A 542 17.64 38.34 10.43
N ALA A 543 18.22 39.20 11.27
CA ALA A 543 17.92 39.21 12.70
C ALA A 543 16.45 39.54 12.95
N PRO A 544 15.81 39.01 14.00
CA PRO A 544 14.47 39.41 14.37
C PRO A 544 14.25 40.90 14.54
N SER A 545 15.15 41.60 15.22
CA SER A 545 15.10 43.06 15.33
C SER A 545 15.01 43.74 13.96
N THR A 546 15.73 43.23 12.96
CA THR A 546 15.76 43.75 11.60
C THR A 546 14.47 43.48 10.84
N TYR A 547 14.01 42.22 10.75
CA TYR A 547 12.81 41.93 9.96
C TYR A 547 11.54 42.49 10.62
N LEU A 548 11.48 42.58 11.96
CA LEU A 548 10.37 43.23 12.64
C LEU A 548 10.31 44.72 12.30
N ALA A 549 11.45 45.42 12.30
CA ALA A 549 11.52 46.82 11.88
C ALA A 549 11.13 47.02 10.40
N GLN A 550 11.41 46.03 9.54
CA GLN A 550 10.97 46.05 8.14
C GLN A 550 9.45 45.91 8.03
N LEU A 551 8.84 44.97 8.76
CA LEU A 551 7.38 44.80 8.81
C LEU A 551 6.66 46.05 9.33
N GLU A 552 7.23 46.71 10.35
CA GLU A 552 6.67 47.96 10.89
C GLU A 552 6.77 49.13 9.92
N ARG A 553 7.89 49.23 9.21
CA ARG A 553 8.09 50.31 8.22
C ARG A 553 7.25 50.10 6.96
N GLY A 554 7.03 48.85 6.58
CA GLY A 554 6.46 48.48 5.29
C GLY A 554 7.32 48.90 4.09
N ASN A 555 6.79 48.71 2.89
CA ASN A 555 7.35 49.10 1.61
C ASN A 555 6.19 49.35 0.59
N PRO A 556 6.46 49.76 -0.67
CA PRO A 556 5.40 50.07 -1.63
C PRO A 556 4.43 48.93 -1.96
N THR A 557 4.81 47.67 -1.73
CA THR A 557 3.97 46.49 -1.99
C THR A 557 3.43 45.84 -0.71
N THR A 558 3.92 46.23 0.47
CA THR A 558 3.51 45.71 1.79
C THR A 558 3.35 46.86 2.78
N PRO A 559 2.12 47.25 3.15
CA PRO A 559 1.88 48.37 4.06
C PRO A 559 2.57 48.21 5.43
N ALA A 560 2.84 49.34 6.07
CA ALA A 560 3.39 49.41 7.42
C ALA A 560 2.44 48.77 8.45
N ILE A 561 3.00 48.02 9.41
CA ILE A 561 2.25 47.41 10.52
C ILE A 561 2.50 48.21 11.81
N PRO A 562 1.45 48.68 12.52
CA PRO A 562 1.64 49.34 13.80
C PRO A 562 2.37 48.43 14.80
N PRO A 563 3.35 48.94 15.58
CA PRO A 563 4.12 48.12 16.53
C PRO A 563 3.25 47.35 17.52
N GLY A 564 2.15 47.95 17.99
CA GLY A 564 1.21 47.30 18.90
C GLY A 564 0.49 46.10 18.28
N ASN A 565 0.18 46.15 16.98
CA ASN A 565 -0.44 45.03 16.26
C ASN A 565 0.57 43.91 16.03
N LEU A 566 1.80 44.25 15.61
CA LEU A 566 2.86 43.25 15.43
C LEU A 566 3.18 42.53 16.75
N ASP A 567 3.23 43.27 17.86
CA ASP A 567 3.39 42.68 19.19
C ASP A 567 2.23 41.75 19.57
N GLN A 568 1.00 42.03 19.12
CA GLN A 568 -0.13 41.11 19.31
C GLN A 568 0.05 39.83 18.50
N TYR A 569 0.44 39.94 17.23
CA TYR A 569 0.71 38.77 16.37
C TYR A 569 1.83 37.92 16.94
N LEU A 570 2.90 38.52 17.47
CA LEU A 570 3.96 37.76 18.14
C LEU A 570 3.44 37.01 19.38
N ARG A 571 2.61 37.67 20.21
CA ARG A 571 2.05 37.06 21.42
C ARG A 571 1.11 35.89 21.11
N SER A 572 0.37 35.91 19.99
CA SER A 572 -0.49 34.79 19.61
C SER A 572 0.30 33.52 19.25
N HIS A 573 1.60 33.65 18.98
CA HIS A 573 2.54 32.55 18.77
C HIS A 573 3.31 32.14 20.04
N LEU A 574 2.90 32.67 21.21
CA LEU A 574 3.59 32.52 22.48
C LEU A 574 5.02 33.07 22.47
N ILE A 575 5.23 34.20 21.78
CA ILE A 575 6.52 34.90 21.71
C ILE A 575 6.44 36.18 22.55
N ASP A 576 7.47 36.42 23.37
CA ASP A 576 7.67 37.72 24.01
C ASP A 576 8.29 38.72 23.00
N PRO A 577 7.58 39.81 22.63
CA PRO A 577 8.10 40.79 21.67
C PRO A 577 9.38 41.50 22.12
N VAL A 578 9.58 41.69 23.43
CA VAL A 578 10.77 42.38 23.96
C VAL A 578 12.01 41.54 23.74
N LEU A 579 11.93 40.24 24.03
CA LEU A 579 13.03 39.30 23.81
C LEU A 579 13.37 39.17 22.34
N LEU A 580 12.34 39.14 21.47
CA LEU A 580 12.54 39.03 20.04
C LEU A 580 13.17 40.30 19.44
N ARG A 581 12.69 41.49 19.81
CA ARG A 581 13.26 42.77 19.35
C ARG A 581 14.68 43.03 19.84
N GLY A 582 15.04 42.45 20.99
CA GLY A 582 16.39 42.51 21.54
C GLY A 582 17.36 41.48 20.95
N ASP A 583 16.93 40.67 19.98
CA ASP A 583 17.68 39.52 19.45
C ASP A 583 18.18 38.57 20.57
N ALA A 584 17.46 38.50 21.68
CA ALA A 584 17.89 37.86 22.92
C ALA A 584 17.67 36.33 22.87
N PHE A 585 18.36 35.66 21.95
CA PHE A 585 18.14 34.24 21.59
C PHE A 585 18.01 33.31 22.81
N ASN A 586 18.98 33.31 23.74
CA ASN A 586 18.96 32.39 24.88
C ASN A 586 17.76 32.64 25.83
N ALA A 587 17.44 33.91 26.09
CA ALA A 587 16.30 34.26 26.92
C ALA A 587 14.97 33.91 26.24
N PHE A 588 14.87 34.16 24.93
CA PHE A 588 13.73 33.77 24.11
C PHE A 588 13.50 32.25 24.13
N MET A 589 14.56 31.45 23.95
CA MET A 589 14.44 29.98 23.97
C MET A 589 13.90 29.49 25.31
N ALA A 590 14.36 30.04 26.43
CA ALA A 590 13.91 29.66 27.78
C ALA A 590 12.44 30.07 28.06
N ASP A 591 12.08 31.32 27.76
CA ASP A 591 10.71 31.82 27.93
C ASP A 591 9.73 31.03 27.06
N ARG A 592 10.08 30.84 25.78
CA ARG A 592 9.21 30.14 24.84
C ARG A 592 9.08 28.66 25.13
N GLN A 593 10.14 27.98 25.58
CA GLN A 593 10.04 26.60 26.06
C GLN A 593 8.99 26.50 27.17
N THR A 594 8.99 27.43 28.13
CA THR A 594 8.04 27.45 29.24
C THR A 594 6.60 27.62 28.75
N ARG A 595 6.37 28.54 27.81
CA ARG A 595 5.03 28.79 27.26
C ARG A 595 4.50 27.63 26.41
N LEU A 596 5.34 27.05 25.55
CA LEU A 596 4.99 25.88 24.76
C LEU A 596 4.71 24.66 25.65
N LEU A 597 5.48 24.48 26.72
CA LEU A 597 5.24 23.42 27.69
C LEU A 597 3.87 23.57 28.36
N ALA A 598 3.52 24.78 28.81
CA ALA A 598 2.20 25.05 29.39
C ALA A 598 1.05 24.77 28.41
N LEU A 599 1.24 25.08 27.11
CA LEU A 599 0.27 24.77 26.06
C LEU A 599 0.05 23.25 25.90
N ILE A 600 1.13 22.47 25.93
CA ILE A 600 1.08 21.00 25.86
C ILE A 600 0.43 20.42 27.13
N GLU A 601 0.80 20.91 28.32
CA GLU A 601 0.21 20.50 29.61
C GLU A 601 -1.30 20.73 29.64
N LYS A 602 -1.77 21.89 29.14
CA LYS A 602 -3.19 22.22 28.98
C LYS A 602 -3.90 21.22 28.05
N ALA A 603 -3.29 20.87 26.92
CA ALA A 603 -3.87 19.94 25.95
C ALA A 603 -3.92 18.49 26.46
N MET A 604 -2.89 18.04 27.17
CA MET A 604 -2.82 16.71 27.77
C MET A 604 -3.58 16.59 29.09
N GLY A 605 -3.94 17.72 29.71
CA GLY A 605 -4.60 17.78 31.01
C GLY A 605 -3.74 17.20 32.15
N LYS A 606 -2.41 17.34 32.05
CA LYS A 606 -1.44 16.89 33.07
C LYS A 606 -0.15 17.70 32.99
N GLU A 607 0.62 17.70 34.07
CA GLU A 607 1.95 18.32 34.10
C GLU A 607 3.00 17.46 33.39
N ALA A 608 3.94 18.13 32.74
CA ALA A 608 5.10 17.52 32.11
C ALA A 608 6.19 17.21 33.14
N TYR A 609 6.96 16.15 32.88
CA TYR A 609 8.09 15.77 33.70
C TYR A 609 9.26 16.75 33.50
N ARG A 610 9.75 17.29 34.62
CA ARG A 610 10.84 18.28 34.71
C ARG A 610 12.06 17.77 35.50
N GLY A 611 12.12 16.46 35.79
CA GLY A 611 13.20 15.91 36.62
C GLY A 611 14.51 15.63 35.85
N ASP A 612 15.59 15.45 36.60
CA ASP A 612 16.96 15.40 36.08
C ASP A 612 17.41 14.02 35.55
N VAL A 613 16.55 13.00 35.62
CA VAL A 613 16.89 11.66 35.13
C VAL A 613 16.88 11.67 33.60
N PRO A 614 18.02 11.46 32.92
CA PRO A 614 18.07 11.45 31.45
C PRO A 614 17.21 10.32 30.88
N GLU A 615 16.72 10.51 29.67
CA GLU A 615 16.09 9.44 28.90
C GLU A 615 17.15 8.42 28.47
N GLU A 616 16.87 7.12 28.56
CA GLU A 616 17.79 6.08 28.10
C GLU A 616 17.79 6.04 26.58
N GLY A 617 18.90 6.48 25.97
CA GLY A 617 19.10 6.51 24.52
C GLY A 617 19.14 7.93 23.96
N LEU A 618 19.85 8.09 22.83
CA LEU A 618 19.83 9.32 22.05
C LEU A 618 18.91 9.10 20.84
N GLU A 619 17.82 9.84 20.75
CA GLU A 619 17.05 9.93 19.52
C GLU A 619 17.86 10.73 18.49
N ASP A 620 18.49 10.02 17.55
CA ASP A 620 19.26 10.62 16.47
C ASP A 620 18.31 11.09 15.34
N GLU A 621 17.46 12.08 15.64
CA GLU A 621 16.58 12.74 14.68
C GLU A 621 17.37 13.78 13.87
N ARG A 622 18.17 13.33 12.90
CA ARG A 622 18.87 14.22 11.95
C ARG A 622 17.98 14.55 10.76
N ASP A 623 17.82 15.84 10.52
CA ASP A 623 17.17 16.40 9.34
C ASP A 623 18.16 16.36 8.15
N ASP A 624 17.81 15.64 7.09
CA ASP A 624 18.52 15.70 5.80
C ASP A 624 17.77 16.70 4.91
N ASP A 625 18.38 17.86 4.68
CA ASP A 625 17.80 19.04 4.03
C ASP A 625 17.24 18.75 2.60
N GLY A 626 17.48 17.55 2.05
CA GLY A 626 17.02 17.10 0.73
C GLY A 626 15.50 16.88 0.59
N VAL A 627 14.76 16.64 1.68
CA VAL A 627 13.30 16.36 1.60
C VAL A 627 12.46 17.65 1.64
N GLU A 628 12.99 18.75 2.18
CA GLU A 628 12.26 20.02 2.33
C GLU A 628 11.97 20.72 0.98
N ALA A 629 12.88 20.64 0.00
CA ALA A 629 12.75 21.37 -1.26
C ALA A 629 11.76 20.72 -2.25
N GLU A 630 11.76 19.39 -2.37
CA GLU A 630 10.93 18.68 -3.36
C GLU A 630 9.42 18.74 -3.04
N MET A 631 9.04 18.85 -1.76
CA MET A 631 7.62 18.85 -1.37
C MET A 631 7.01 20.26 -1.27
N THR A 632 7.83 21.30 -1.13
CA THR A 632 7.37 22.70 -1.18
C THR A 632 7.13 23.18 -2.62
N MET A 633 7.73 22.50 -3.60
CA MET A 633 7.68 22.84 -5.03
C MET A 633 6.46 22.29 -5.79
N ALA A 634 5.55 21.53 -5.15
CA ALA A 634 4.35 21.02 -5.81
C ALA A 634 3.24 22.07 -6.04
N ALA A 635 3.51 23.35 -5.77
CA ALA A 635 2.65 24.48 -6.12
C ALA A 635 3.30 25.28 -7.26
N GLU A 636 3.16 24.80 -8.50
CA GLU A 636 3.28 25.64 -9.70
C GLU A 636 1.98 26.41 -9.96
#